data_AF-A0A075MSG8-F1
#
_entry.id   AF-A0A075MSG8-F1
#
_cell.length_a   1.000
_cell.length_b   1.000
_cell.length_c   1.000
_cell.angle_alpha   90.00
_cell.angle_beta   90.00
_cell.angle_gamma   90.00
#
_symmetry.space_group_name_H-M   'P 1'
#
loop_
_entity.id
_entity.type
_entity.pdbx_description
1 polymer ?
#
loop_
_entity_poly.entity_id
_entity_poly.type
_entity_poly.pdbx_seq_one_letter_code
_entity_poly.pdbx_strand_id
1 'polypeptide(L)'
;MAQTTTRASKSEFLSFLENEGRIRPDSLIEGAIEVAEEVHAGLVREDGKSLFLETHTWPVAMDVVAHYRANNRNITGVEVASAILHDVMEDDERILNLYESKSYGFEAYLAYRFGSKVQRIASDLKIKPIEMFPGQTDDERKAARFWDYCGILAKADYDVKVIKLADRLNNMAFVYYSLPGHEKQKRYMREAEDFYLAYAMIAPSMPQFYARLRKMYEALRSSQKQVAATTV
;
A
#
# COMPACT_ATOMS: atom_id res chain seq x y z
N MET A 1 -16.01 4.71 15.54
CA MET A 1 -15.86 4.40 14.10
C MET A 1 -14.48 4.90 13.69
N ALA A 2 -13.53 4.01 13.38
CA ALA A 2 -12.17 4.45 13.06
C ALA A 2 -12.16 5.18 11.71
N GLN A 3 -11.83 6.47 11.73
CA GLN A 3 -11.43 7.21 10.53
C GLN A 3 -10.17 6.55 9.97
N THR A 4 -10.06 6.42 8.65
CA THR A 4 -8.78 6.06 8.03
C THR A 4 -7.78 7.15 8.41
N THR A 5 -6.74 6.83 9.16
CA THR A 5 -5.64 7.75 9.41
C THR A 5 -5.03 8.10 8.05
N THR A 6 -5.16 9.34 7.59
CA THR A 6 -4.64 9.76 6.27
C THR A 6 -3.27 10.40 6.35
N ARG A 7 -2.81 10.70 7.57
CA ARG A 7 -1.48 11.24 7.86
C ARG A 7 -1.03 10.83 9.25
N ALA A 8 0.23 10.43 9.38
CA ALA A 8 0.89 10.19 10.64
C ALA A 8 2.38 10.50 10.50
N SER A 9 2.96 11.19 11.47
CA SER A 9 4.42 11.32 11.62
C SER A 9 5.03 10.02 12.15
N LYS A 10 6.36 9.89 12.05
CA LYS A 10 7.09 8.74 12.62
C LYS A 10 6.87 8.59 14.12
N SER A 11 6.84 9.70 14.88
CA SER A 11 6.59 9.65 16.33
C SER A 11 5.17 9.19 16.65
N GLU A 12 4.17 9.63 15.89
CA GLU A 12 2.78 9.15 16.02
C GLU A 12 2.68 7.66 15.68
N PHE A 13 3.39 7.20 14.64
CA PHE A 13 3.46 5.78 14.28
C PHE A 13 4.07 4.93 15.40
N LEU A 14 5.21 5.32 15.94
CA LEU A 14 5.87 4.61 17.04
C LEU A 14 4.99 4.59 18.30
N SER A 15 4.39 5.73 18.65
CA SER A 15 3.43 5.83 19.75
C SER A 15 2.23 4.90 19.54
N PHE A 16 1.70 4.84 18.32
CA PHE A 16 0.61 3.93 17.97
C PHE A 16 1.03 2.46 18.13
N LEU A 17 2.22 2.06 17.64
CA LEU A 17 2.71 0.69 17.78
C LEU A 17 2.76 0.26 19.24
N GLU A 18 3.29 1.12 20.12
CA GLU A 18 3.43 0.80 21.54
C GLU A 18 2.06 0.76 22.25
N ASN A 19 1.21 1.77 22.03
CA ASN A 19 -0.02 1.95 22.81
C ASN A 19 -1.20 1.13 22.28
N GLU A 20 -1.50 1.26 21.00
CA GLU A 20 -2.64 0.60 20.35
C GLU A 20 -2.24 -0.75 19.78
N GLY A 21 -1.08 -0.77 19.12
CA GLY A 21 -0.47 -1.96 18.55
C GLY A 21 0.01 -2.93 19.62
N ARG A 22 0.31 -2.50 20.85
CA ARG A 22 0.96 -3.31 21.89
C ARG A 22 2.18 -4.09 21.37
N ILE A 23 2.94 -3.44 20.49
CA ILE A 23 4.17 -3.94 19.88
C ILE A 23 5.27 -2.95 20.23
N ARG A 24 6.28 -3.43 20.95
CA ARG A 24 7.49 -2.64 21.14
C ARG A 24 8.32 -2.75 19.85
N PRO A 25 8.75 -1.62 19.24
CA PRO A 25 9.69 -1.67 18.12
C PRO A 25 10.94 -2.46 18.51
N ASP A 26 11.25 -3.48 17.72
CA ASP A 26 12.48 -4.26 17.82
C ASP A 26 13.44 -3.89 16.68
N SER A 27 14.61 -4.52 16.63
CA SER A 27 15.60 -4.25 15.59
C SER A 27 15.11 -4.52 14.17
N LEU A 28 14.13 -5.41 14.00
CA LEU A 28 13.53 -5.69 12.69
C LEU A 28 12.65 -4.53 12.23
N ILE A 29 11.81 -4.00 13.12
CA ILE A 29 10.96 -2.82 12.86
C ILE A 29 11.82 -1.57 12.67
N GLU A 30 12.81 -1.35 13.54
CA GLU A 30 13.74 -0.21 13.42
C GLU A 30 14.49 -0.25 12.09
N GLY A 31 15.02 -1.42 11.70
CA GLY A 31 15.67 -1.58 10.41
C GLY A 31 14.73 -1.34 9.22
N ALA A 32 13.45 -1.71 9.32
CA ALA A 32 12.47 -1.46 8.28
C ALA A 32 12.16 0.03 8.14
N ILE A 33 12.07 0.75 9.27
CA ILE A 33 11.91 2.20 9.29
C ILE A 33 13.11 2.87 8.61
N GLU A 34 14.33 2.48 8.94
CA GLU A 34 15.55 3.02 8.32
C GLU A 34 15.56 2.86 6.80
N VAL A 35 15.23 1.67 6.30
CA VAL A 35 15.18 1.40 4.85
C VAL A 35 14.06 2.21 4.18
N ALA A 36 12.87 2.28 4.79
CA ALA A 36 11.79 3.09 4.25
C ALA A 36 12.15 4.60 4.23
N GLU A 37 12.82 5.09 5.27
CA GLU A 37 13.32 6.47 5.32
C GLU A 37 14.39 6.70 4.25
N GLU A 38 15.32 5.78 4.04
CA GLU A 38 16.35 5.89 2.99
C GLU A 38 15.74 5.96 1.59
N VAL A 39 14.78 5.08 1.29
CA VAL A 39 14.18 4.97 -0.06
C VAL A 39 13.18 6.10 -0.34
N HIS A 40 12.37 6.48 0.65
CA HIS A 40 11.26 7.43 0.48
C HIS A 40 11.55 8.83 1.06
N ALA A 41 12.77 9.13 1.53
CA ALA A 41 13.12 10.47 2.01
C ALA A 41 12.88 11.53 0.92
N GLY A 42 12.12 12.56 1.28
CA GLY A 42 11.78 13.66 0.36
C GLY A 42 10.86 13.27 -0.80
N LEU A 43 10.44 12.01 -0.91
CA LEU A 43 9.43 11.60 -1.87
C LEU A 43 8.09 12.23 -1.49
N VAL A 44 7.46 12.89 -2.47
CA VAL A 44 6.14 13.48 -2.33
C VAL A 44 5.11 12.68 -3.11
N ARG A 45 3.87 12.69 -2.63
CA ARG A 45 2.71 12.15 -3.34
C ARG A 45 2.41 12.97 -4.59
N GLU A 46 1.40 12.55 -5.31
CA GLU A 46 1.01 13.11 -6.61
C GLU A 46 0.46 14.53 -6.54
N ASP A 47 0.21 15.05 -5.34
CA ASP A 47 -0.09 16.48 -5.13
C ASP A 47 1.16 17.37 -5.14
N GLY A 48 2.35 16.76 -5.22
CA GLY A 48 3.65 17.43 -5.21
C GLY A 48 4.04 18.04 -3.86
N LYS A 49 3.30 17.76 -2.78
CA LYS A 49 3.46 18.44 -1.48
C LYS A 49 3.42 17.50 -0.28
N SER A 50 2.56 16.50 -0.30
CA SER A 50 2.38 15.57 0.81
C SER A 50 3.53 14.58 0.86
N LEU A 51 4.25 14.49 1.98
CA LEU A 51 5.35 13.54 2.15
C LEU A 51 4.83 12.10 2.10
N PHE A 52 5.51 11.24 1.32
CA PHE A 52 5.09 9.86 1.07
C PHE A 52 5.06 9.04 2.36
N LEU A 53 6.12 9.10 3.17
CA LEU A 53 6.20 8.42 4.46
C LEU A 53 5.02 8.76 5.37
N GLU A 54 4.72 10.06 5.52
CA GLU A 54 3.70 10.53 6.44
C GLU A 54 2.27 10.26 5.98
N THR A 55 2.03 10.25 4.66
CA THR A 55 0.68 10.15 4.09
C THR A 55 0.37 8.79 3.49
N HIS A 56 1.37 7.91 3.40
CA HIS A 56 1.24 6.56 2.87
C HIS A 56 1.85 5.50 3.77
N THR A 57 3.18 5.46 3.91
CA THR A 57 3.90 4.35 4.55
C THR A 57 3.45 4.12 5.98
N TRP A 58 3.48 5.16 6.83
CA TRP A 58 3.08 5.01 8.23
C TRP A 58 1.58 4.73 8.39
N PRO A 59 0.67 5.49 7.73
CA PRO A 59 -0.76 5.17 7.74
C PRO A 59 -1.10 3.73 7.33
N VAL A 60 -0.48 3.20 6.27
CA VAL A 60 -0.71 1.83 5.80
C VAL A 60 -0.26 0.82 6.85
N ALA A 61 0.94 0.99 7.42
CA ALA A 61 1.44 0.12 8.48
C ALA A 61 0.55 0.15 9.74
N MET A 62 0.03 1.32 10.13
CA MET A 62 -0.93 1.45 11.23
C MET A 62 -2.23 0.69 10.94
N ASP A 63 -2.78 0.81 9.73
CA ASP A 63 -4.02 0.13 9.33
C ASP A 63 -3.85 -1.40 9.33
N VAL A 64 -2.69 -1.89 8.91
CA VAL A 64 -2.33 -3.31 8.98
C VAL A 64 -2.32 -3.76 10.44
N VAL A 65 -1.58 -3.09 11.32
CA VAL A 65 -1.51 -3.44 12.75
C VAL A 65 -2.88 -3.41 13.42
N ALA A 66 -3.67 -2.35 13.18
CA ALA A 66 -5.02 -2.22 13.68
C ALA A 66 -5.90 -3.39 13.24
N HIS A 67 -5.78 -3.82 11.98
CA HIS A 67 -6.53 -4.95 11.45
C HIS A 67 -6.18 -6.26 12.15
N TYR A 68 -4.90 -6.58 12.34
CA TYR A 68 -4.49 -7.80 13.05
C TYR A 68 -5.03 -7.81 14.48
N ARG A 69 -4.93 -6.68 15.19
CA ARG A 69 -5.45 -6.54 16.56
C ARG A 69 -6.97 -6.69 16.63
N ALA A 70 -7.71 -6.02 15.74
CA ALA A 70 -9.16 -6.11 15.69
C ALA A 70 -9.68 -7.53 15.38
N ASN A 71 -8.90 -8.34 14.66
CA ASN A 71 -9.25 -9.71 14.30
C ASN A 71 -8.59 -10.76 15.23
N ASN A 72 -8.00 -10.33 16.34
CA ASN A 72 -7.31 -11.19 17.32
C ASN A 72 -6.30 -12.16 16.67
N ARG A 73 -5.61 -11.71 15.62
CA ARG A 73 -4.55 -12.47 14.97
C ARG A 73 -3.21 -12.11 15.57
N ASN A 74 -2.32 -13.11 15.64
CA ASN A 74 -0.96 -12.85 16.06
C ASN A 74 -0.28 -11.93 15.06
N ILE A 75 0.42 -10.93 15.57
CA ILE A 75 1.19 -9.96 14.80
C ILE A 75 2.57 -9.85 15.45
N THR A 76 3.61 -9.93 14.62
CA THR A 76 5.01 -9.86 15.02
C THR A 76 5.71 -8.72 14.29
N GLY A 77 7.00 -8.51 14.57
CA GLY A 77 7.80 -7.55 13.81
C GLY A 77 7.82 -7.82 12.31
N VAL A 78 7.62 -9.07 11.87
CA VAL A 78 7.63 -9.44 10.45
C VAL A 78 6.47 -8.80 9.67
N GLU A 79 5.24 -8.87 10.19
CA GLU A 79 4.08 -8.28 9.52
C GLU A 79 4.16 -6.75 9.54
N VAL A 80 4.68 -6.16 10.62
CA VAL A 80 4.89 -4.70 10.73
C VAL A 80 5.96 -4.24 9.74
N ALA A 81 7.12 -4.91 9.71
CA ALA A 81 8.20 -4.61 8.77
C ALA A 81 7.74 -4.77 7.32
N SER A 82 6.97 -5.82 7.01
CA SER A 82 6.40 -6.02 5.66
C SER A 82 5.46 -4.89 5.25
N ALA A 83 4.65 -4.37 6.18
CA ALA A 83 3.78 -3.23 5.91
C ALA A 83 4.55 -1.92 5.74
N ILE A 84 5.64 -1.70 6.49
CA ILE A 84 6.52 -0.55 6.31
C ILE A 84 7.21 -0.60 4.94
N LEU A 85 7.67 -1.79 4.53
CA LEU A 85 8.49 -1.98 3.33
C LEU A 85 7.68 -2.31 2.07
N HIS A 86 6.35 -2.21 2.09
CA HIS A 86 5.52 -2.75 1.01
C HIS A 86 5.79 -2.13 -0.37
N ASP A 87 6.19 -0.86 -0.43
CA ASP A 87 6.44 -0.12 -1.67
C ASP A 87 7.94 0.10 -1.98
N VAL A 88 8.86 -0.26 -1.09
CA VAL A 88 10.30 0.05 -1.28
C VAL A 88 10.89 -0.64 -2.51
N MET A 89 10.28 -1.75 -2.93
CA MET A 89 10.66 -2.51 -4.12
C MET A 89 10.26 -1.84 -5.43
N GLU A 90 9.31 -0.90 -5.41
CA GLU A 90 8.94 -0.09 -6.59
C GLU A 90 9.85 1.12 -6.78
N ASP A 91 10.43 1.63 -5.69
CA ASP A 91 11.25 2.85 -5.66
C ASP A 91 12.75 2.58 -5.41
N ASP A 92 13.22 1.36 -5.67
CA ASP A 92 14.56 0.86 -5.31
C ASP A 92 15.72 1.55 -6.03
N GLU A 93 15.47 2.31 -7.11
CA GLU A 93 16.49 3.11 -7.79
C GLU A 93 17.12 4.21 -6.91
N ARG A 94 16.51 4.53 -5.76
CA ARG A 94 16.88 5.66 -4.88
C ARG A 94 17.78 5.30 -3.69
N ILE A 95 18.12 4.03 -3.52
CA ILE A 95 18.92 3.56 -2.37
C ILE A 95 20.31 4.20 -2.39
N LEU A 96 20.72 4.85 -1.30
CA LEU A 96 22.00 5.56 -1.22
C LEU A 96 23.17 4.57 -1.16
N ASN A 97 22.98 3.41 -0.55
CA ASN A 97 23.93 2.29 -0.64
C ASN A 97 23.78 1.48 -1.94
N LEU A 98 23.87 2.21 -3.05
CA LEU A 98 23.78 1.75 -4.43
C LEU A 98 24.78 0.63 -4.77
N TYR A 99 25.93 0.58 -4.09
CA TYR A 99 26.98 -0.42 -4.37
C TYR A 99 26.67 -1.80 -3.79
N GLU A 100 26.16 -1.89 -2.56
CA GLU A 100 25.77 -3.18 -1.94
C GLU A 100 24.46 -3.73 -2.52
N SER A 101 23.49 -2.85 -2.82
CA SER A 101 22.22 -3.25 -3.44
C SER A 101 22.35 -3.64 -4.92
N LYS A 102 23.22 -3.00 -5.70
CA LYS A 102 23.44 -3.38 -7.12
C LYS A 102 24.35 -4.59 -7.32
N SER A 103 25.25 -4.89 -6.37
CA SER A 103 26.19 -6.02 -6.51
C SER A 103 25.52 -7.39 -6.35
N TYR A 104 24.46 -7.49 -5.54
CA TYR A 104 23.73 -8.75 -5.31
C TYR A 104 22.21 -8.66 -5.59
N GLY A 105 21.68 -7.46 -5.86
CA GLY A 105 20.27 -7.19 -6.11
C GLY A 105 19.50 -6.76 -4.86
N PHE A 106 18.58 -5.79 -4.98
CA PHE A 106 17.83 -5.26 -3.85
C PHE A 106 16.90 -6.30 -3.19
N GLU A 107 16.38 -7.26 -3.96
CA GLU A 107 15.64 -8.40 -3.40
C GLU A 107 16.52 -9.24 -2.46
N ALA A 108 17.78 -9.50 -2.84
CA ALA A 108 18.71 -10.26 -2.01
C ALA A 108 19.07 -9.49 -0.73
N TYR A 109 19.20 -8.16 -0.82
CA TYR A 109 19.39 -7.29 0.34
C TYR A 109 18.21 -7.38 1.32
N LEU A 110 16.97 -7.27 0.83
CA LEU A 110 15.79 -7.41 1.70
C LEU A 110 15.71 -8.81 2.33
N ALA A 111 15.99 -9.86 1.56
CA ALA A 111 16.01 -11.23 2.08
C ALA A 111 17.06 -11.42 3.18
N TYR A 112 18.25 -10.85 3.00
CA TYR A 112 19.33 -10.91 3.99
C TYR A 112 18.98 -10.15 5.28
N ARG A 113 18.46 -8.92 5.14
CA ARG A 113 18.20 -8.03 6.30
C ARG A 113 16.92 -8.36 7.05
N PHE A 114 15.89 -8.83 6.36
CA PHE A 114 14.54 -9.00 6.94
C PHE A 114 13.98 -10.43 6.81
N GLY A 115 14.71 -11.33 6.15
CA GLY A 115 14.28 -12.70 5.90
C GLY A 115 13.38 -12.86 4.67
N SER A 116 13.24 -14.11 4.22
CA SER A 116 12.52 -14.46 2.99
C SER A 116 11.03 -14.12 3.02
N LYS A 117 10.39 -14.11 4.19
CA LYS A 117 8.96 -13.77 4.30
C LYS A 117 8.70 -12.31 3.95
N VAL A 118 9.48 -11.37 4.49
CA VAL A 118 9.36 -9.93 4.21
C VAL A 118 9.67 -9.66 2.73
N GLN A 119 10.76 -10.23 2.23
CA GLN A 119 11.13 -10.08 0.82
C GLN A 119 10.04 -10.60 -0.13
N ARG A 120 9.48 -11.80 0.12
CA ARG A 120 8.41 -12.35 -0.72
C ARG A 120 7.17 -11.46 -0.71
N ILE A 121 6.76 -10.94 0.46
CA ILE A 121 5.61 -10.04 0.55
C ILE A 121 5.86 -8.77 -0.27
N ALA A 122 7.04 -8.16 -0.15
CA ALA A 122 7.40 -6.98 -0.93
C ALA A 122 7.42 -7.27 -2.45
N SER A 123 7.98 -8.41 -2.87
CA SER A 123 7.97 -8.83 -4.27
C SER A 123 6.57 -9.13 -4.81
N ASP A 124 5.67 -9.73 -4.02
CA ASP A 124 4.27 -9.98 -4.41
C ASP A 124 3.47 -8.67 -4.55
N LEU A 125 3.84 -7.63 -3.79
CA LEU A 125 3.19 -6.32 -3.81
C LEU A 125 3.73 -5.41 -4.92
N LYS A 126 4.96 -5.61 -5.39
CA LYS A 126 5.61 -4.84 -6.45
C LYS A 126 4.81 -4.89 -7.76
N ILE A 127 4.43 -3.73 -8.28
CA ILE A 127 3.90 -3.57 -9.63
C ILE A 127 5.06 -3.63 -10.64
N LYS A 128 4.98 -4.58 -11.58
CA LYS A 128 5.96 -4.72 -12.65
C LYS A 128 5.87 -3.57 -13.66
N PRO A 129 7.00 -3.18 -14.30
CA PRO A 129 7.02 -2.21 -15.39
C PRO A 129 6.05 -2.57 -16.52
N ILE A 130 5.37 -1.57 -17.10
CA ILE A 130 4.31 -1.78 -18.10
C ILE A 130 4.87 -2.37 -19.41
N GLU A 131 6.14 -2.13 -19.68
CA GLU A 131 6.90 -2.59 -20.85
C GLU A 131 7.01 -4.12 -20.90
N MET A 132 6.84 -4.80 -19.76
CA MET A 132 6.87 -6.26 -19.67
C MET A 132 5.58 -6.93 -20.14
N PHE A 133 4.51 -6.16 -20.38
CA PHE A 133 3.18 -6.70 -20.69
C PHE A 133 2.82 -6.54 -22.16
N PRO A 134 2.09 -7.51 -22.76
CA PRO A 134 1.69 -7.45 -24.15
C PRO A 134 0.62 -6.37 -24.38
N GLY A 135 0.63 -5.77 -25.57
CA GLY A 135 -0.35 -4.77 -26.01
C GLY A 135 0.22 -3.82 -27.05
N GLN A 136 -0.62 -3.44 -28.02
CA GLN A 136 -0.31 -2.45 -29.05
C GLN A 136 -0.47 -1.02 -28.53
N THR A 137 -1.33 -0.82 -27.53
CA THR A 137 -1.54 0.47 -26.86
C THR A 137 -1.18 0.41 -25.38
N ASP A 138 -0.89 1.57 -24.78
CA ASP A 138 -0.64 1.68 -23.34
C ASP A 138 -1.81 1.18 -22.49
N ASP A 139 -3.04 1.38 -22.95
CA ASP A 139 -4.22 0.97 -22.20
C ASP A 139 -4.40 -0.55 -22.21
N GLU A 140 -4.10 -1.22 -23.34
CA GLU A 140 -4.04 -2.68 -23.40
C GLU A 140 -2.97 -3.23 -22.45
N ARG A 141 -1.77 -2.62 -22.42
CA ARG A 141 -0.70 -3.04 -21.51
C ARG A 141 -1.06 -2.81 -20.04
N LYS A 142 -1.70 -1.68 -19.70
CA LYS A 142 -2.21 -1.41 -18.34
C LYS A 142 -3.24 -2.46 -17.93
N ALA A 143 -4.16 -2.83 -18.82
CA ALA A 143 -5.18 -3.84 -18.57
C ALA A 143 -4.55 -5.23 -18.35
N ALA A 144 -3.61 -5.63 -19.22
CA ALA A 144 -2.87 -6.90 -19.08
C ALA A 144 -2.07 -6.95 -17.76
N ARG A 145 -1.39 -5.86 -17.40
CA ARG A 145 -0.68 -5.74 -16.12
C ARG A 145 -1.62 -5.85 -14.92
N PHE A 146 -2.74 -5.13 -14.96
CA PHE A 146 -3.72 -5.19 -13.87
C PHE A 146 -4.29 -6.59 -13.71
N TRP A 147 -4.57 -7.29 -14.82
CA TRP A 147 -5.03 -8.68 -14.81
C TRP A 147 -3.99 -9.64 -14.18
N ASP A 148 -2.73 -9.57 -14.60
CA ASP A 148 -1.64 -10.38 -14.04
C ASP A 148 -1.52 -10.16 -12.52
N TYR A 149 -1.50 -8.88 -12.11
CA TYR A 149 -1.37 -8.51 -10.71
C TYR A 149 -2.56 -8.97 -9.86
N CYS A 150 -3.79 -8.86 -10.37
CA CYS A 150 -4.96 -9.44 -9.70
C CYS A 150 -4.83 -10.97 -9.53
N GLY A 151 -4.24 -11.66 -10.51
CA GLY A 151 -3.95 -13.09 -10.44
C GLY A 151 -2.93 -13.47 -9.37
N ILE A 152 -1.91 -12.63 -9.15
CA ILE A 152 -0.94 -12.76 -8.05
C ILE A 152 -1.67 -12.56 -6.71
N LEU A 153 -2.37 -11.44 -6.55
CA LEU A 153 -3.07 -11.09 -5.31
C LEU A 153 -4.15 -12.12 -4.92
N ALA A 154 -4.91 -12.63 -5.88
CA ALA A 154 -5.95 -13.63 -5.62
C ALA A 154 -5.41 -14.94 -5.03
N LYS A 155 -4.12 -15.24 -5.24
CA LYS A 155 -3.43 -16.42 -4.70
C LYS A 155 -2.57 -16.10 -3.48
N ALA A 156 -2.44 -14.82 -3.14
CA ALA A 156 -1.52 -14.37 -2.12
C ALA A 156 -2.01 -14.71 -0.71
N ASP A 157 -1.05 -14.83 0.21
CA ASP A 157 -1.33 -15.13 1.60
C ASP A 157 -2.05 -13.96 2.29
N TYR A 158 -2.56 -14.25 3.50
CA TYR A 158 -3.28 -13.29 4.33
C TYR A 158 -2.54 -11.95 4.47
N ASP A 159 -1.23 -11.99 4.71
CA ASP A 159 -0.43 -10.80 5.02
C ASP A 159 -0.36 -9.84 3.83
N VAL A 160 -0.10 -10.38 2.63
CA VAL A 160 -0.12 -9.62 1.36
C VAL A 160 -1.50 -9.00 1.14
N LYS A 161 -2.57 -9.77 1.40
CA LYS A 161 -3.94 -9.29 1.24
C LYS A 161 -4.28 -8.14 2.19
N VAL A 162 -3.89 -8.24 3.47
CA VAL A 162 -4.11 -7.17 4.46
C VAL A 162 -3.38 -5.90 4.05
N ILE A 163 -2.09 -6.01 3.71
CA ILE A 163 -1.28 -4.88 3.31
C ILE A 163 -1.85 -4.24 2.05
N LYS A 164 -2.22 -5.03 1.03
CA LYS A 164 -2.76 -4.48 -0.21
C LYS A 164 -4.10 -3.76 -0.05
N LEU A 165 -4.98 -4.27 0.82
CA LEU A 165 -6.26 -3.62 1.09
C LEU A 165 -6.08 -2.34 1.91
N ALA A 166 -5.12 -2.30 2.83
CA ALA A 166 -4.73 -1.09 3.56
C ALA A 166 -4.14 -0.03 2.62
N ASP A 167 -3.16 -0.41 1.80
CA ASP A 167 -2.58 0.40 0.72
C ASP A 167 -3.69 0.99 -0.16
N ARG A 168 -4.52 0.13 -0.76
CA ARG A 168 -5.59 0.56 -1.67
C ARG A 168 -6.54 1.55 -1.01
N LEU A 169 -6.91 1.32 0.24
CA LEU A 169 -7.80 2.21 0.98
C LEU A 169 -7.14 3.57 1.25
N ASN A 170 -5.87 3.59 1.65
CA ASN A 170 -5.12 4.84 1.82
C ASN A 170 -5.03 5.61 0.50
N ASN A 171 -4.70 4.92 -0.59
CA ASN A 171 -4.60 5.49 -1.93
C ASN A 171 -5.93 6.08 -2.41
N MET A 172 -7.05 5.38 -2.21
CA MET A 172 -8.39 5.91 -2.52
C MET A 172 -8.76 7.12 -1.66
N ALA A 173 -8.44 7.10 -0.36
CA ALA A 173 -8.67 8.23 0.53
C ALA A 173 -7.85 9.45 0.11
N PHE A 174 -6.57 9.26 -0.20
CA PHE A 174 -5.68 10.35 -0.62
C PHE A 174 -6.18 11.03 -1.89
N VAL A 175 -6.51 10.27 -2.94
CA VAL A 175 -7.01 10.88 -4.19
C VAL A 175 -8.35 11.58 -4.01
N TYR A 176 -9.20 11.09 -3.10
CA TYR A 176 -10.49 11.72 -2.80
C TYR A 176 -10.32 13.08 -2.11
N TYR A 177 -9.50 13.14 -1.06
CA TYR A 177 -9.34 14.36 -0.24
C TYR A 177 -8.34 15.36 -0.84
N SER A 178 -7.24 14.88 -1.40
CA SER A 178 -6.11 15.72 -1.80
C SER A 178 -6.06 16.04 -3.29
N LEU A 179 -6.74 15.26 -4.15
CA LEU A 179 -6.68 15.40 -5.61
C LEU A 179 -8.07 15.46 -6.27
N PRO A 180 -8.94 16.42 -5.90
CA PRO A 180 -10.28 16.55 -6.46
C PRO A 180 -10.23 16.71 -8.00
N GLY A 181 -10.99 15.87 -8.71
CA GLY A 181 -11.07 15.93 -10.18
C GLY A 181 -9.88 15.30 -10.93
N HIS A 182 -8.88 14.76 -10.24
CA HIS A 182 -7.72 14.14 -10.87
C HIS A 182 -8.07 12.81 -11.54
N GLU A 183 -7.46 12.49 -12.70
CA GLU A 183 -7.76 11.27 -13.48
C GLU A 183 -7.53 9.96 -12.70
N LYS A 184 -6.63 9.98 -11.69
CA LYS A 184 -6.43 8.83 -10.79
C LYS A 184 -7.70 8.45 -10.00
N GLN A 185 -8.62 9.39 -9.74
CA GLN A 185 -9.89 9.07 -9.06
C GLN A 185 -10.71 8.08 -9.88
N LYS A 186 -10.86 8.32 -11.19
CA LYS A 186 -11.60 7.42 -12.09
C LYS A 186 -10.92 6.06 -12.17
N ARG A 187 -9.59 6.03 -12.28
CA ARG A 187 -8.80 4.80 -12.33
C ARG A 187 -8.98 3.96 -11.06
N TYR A 188 -8.77 4.54 -9.88
CA TYR A 188 -8.91 3.81 -8.61
C TYR A 188 -10.34 3.38 -8.32
N MET A 189 -11.33 4.15 -8.76
CA MET A 189 -12.73 3.75 -8.69
C MET A 189 -13.01 2.51 -9.56
N ARG A 190 -12.51 2.47 -10.81
CA ARG A 190 -12.65 1.31 -11.71
C ARG A 190 -11.95 0.08 -11.15
N GLU A 191 -10.67 0.20 -10.76
CA GLU A 191 -9.93 -0.92 -10.17
C GLU A 191 -10.60 -1.47 -8.89
N ALA A 192 -11.21 -0.59 -8.08
CA ALA A 192 -11.96 -1.01 -6.90
C ALA A 192 -13.20 -1.82 -7.26
N GLU A 193 -13.94 -1.40 -8.28
CA GLU A 193 -15.12 -2.10 -8.82
C GLU A 193 -14.74 -3.43 -9.47
N ASP A 194 -13.68 -3.44 -10.28
CA ASP A 194 -13.23 -4.61 -11.03
C ASP A 194 -12.64 -5.71 -10.13
N PHE A 195 -12.00 -5.33 -9.01
CA PHE A 195 -11.27 -6.29 -8.17
C PHE A 195 -11.40 -6.05 -6.67
N TYR A 196 -10.97 -4.89 -6.15
CA TYR A 196 -10.69 -4.77 -4.71
C TYR A 196 -11.91 -4.95 -3.79
N LEU A 197 -13.12 -4.58 -4.25
CA LEU A 197 -14.34 -4.83 -3.48
C LEU A 197 -14.61 -6.33 -3.30
N ALA A 198 -14.52 -7.10 -4.38
CA ALA A 198 -14.67 -8.56 -4.33
C ALA A 198 -13.50 -9.23 -3.60
N TYR A 199 -12.28 -8.72 -3.80
CA TYR A 199 -11.08 -9.22 -3.15
C TYR A 199 -11.20 -9.17 -1.62
N ALA A 200 -11.78 -8.11 -1.06
CA ALA A 200 -12.05 -8.02 0.38
C ALA A 200 -13.12 -9.04 0.88
N MET A 201 -13.99 -9.54 0.00
CA MET A 201 -15.07 -10.49 0.35
C MET A 201 -14.63 -11.95 0.26
N ILE A 202 -13.79 -12.31 -0.72
CA ILE A 202 -13.34 -13.70 -0.90
C ILE A 202 -12.48 -14.15 0.27
N ALA A 203 -12.43 -15.46 0.53
CA ALA A 203 -11.66 -16.02 1.63
C ALA A 203 -10.14 -15.71 1.51
N PRO A 204 -9.45 -15.40 2.61
CA PRO A 204 -10.00 -15.02 3.92
C PRO A 204 -10.72 -13.67 3.83
N SER A 205 -11.98 -13.63 4.27
CA SER A 205 -12.84 -12.45 4.16
C SER A 205 -12.38 -11.35 5.13
N MET A 206 -12.40 -10.09 4.68
CA MET A 206 -11.99 -8.93 5.46
C MET A 206 -13.12 -7.88 5.50
N PRO A 207 -14.20 -8.14 6.26
CA PRO A 207 -15.42 -7.32 6.23
C PRO A 207 -15.18 -5.86 6.64
N GLN A 208 -14.22 -5.62 7.54
CA GLN A 208 -13.82 -4.27 7.92
C GLN A 208 -13.23 -3.49 6.74
N PHE A 209 -12.31 -4.10 5.97
CA PHE A 209 -11.75 -3.48 4.77
C PHE A 209 -12.80 -3.31 3.70
N TYR A 210 -13.67 -4.31 3.48
CA TYR A 210 -14.78 -4.20 2.55
C TYR A 210 -15.67 -2.99 2.85
N ALA A 211 -16.11 -2.83 4.11
CA ALA A 211 -16.98 -1.72 4.50
C ALA A 211 -16.31 -0.35 4.26
N ARG A 212 -15.02 -0.22 4.59
CA ARG A 212 -14.25 1.02 4.37
C ARG A 212 -14.01 1.31 2.89
N LEU A 213 -13.61 0.30 2.11
CA LEU A 213 -13.43 0.40 0.66
C LEU A 213 -14.75 0.75 -0.04
N ARG A 214 -15.85 0.10 0.32
CA ARG A 214 -17.17 0.38 -0.25
C ARG A 214 -17.60 1.81 0.01
N LYS A 215 -17.43 2.30 1.25
CA LYS A 215 -17.71 3.70 1.59
C LYS A 215 -16.88 4.67 0.74
N MET A 216 -15.58 4.39 0.57
CA MET A 216 -14.70 5.25 -0.21
C MET A 216 -15.01 5.21 -1.71
N TYR A 217 -15.34 4.04 -2.25
CA TYR A 217 -15.81 3.87 -3.63
C TYR A 217 -17.07 4.71 -3.89
N GLU A 218 -18.08 4.65 -3.02
CA GLU A 218 -19.31 5.43 -3.20
C GLU A 218 -19.06 6.94 -3.09
N ALA A 219 -18.12 7.36 -2.23
CA ALA A 219 -17.72 8.76 -2.13
C ALA A 219 -17.06 9.27 -3.44
N LEU A 220 -16.11 8.51 -3.98
CA LEU A 220 -15.48 8.81 -5.28
C LEU A 220 -16.49 8.79 -6.43
N ARG A 221 -17.41 7.83 -6.44
CA ARG A 221 -18.46 7.75 -7.46
C ARG A 221 -19.40 8.96 -7.41
N SER A 222 -19.72 9.43 -6.21
CA SER A 222 -20.59 10.60 -6.01
C SER A 222 -19.90 11.89 -6.44
N SER A 223 -18.61 12.07 -6.14
CA SER A 223 -17.86 13.25 -6.57
C SER A 223 -17.76 13.34 -8.10
N GLN A 224 -17.56 12.22 -8.79
CA GLN A 224 -17.51 12.18 -10.25
C GLN A 224 -18.85 12.60 -10.89
N LYS A 225 -19.99 12.22 -10.30
CA LYS A 225 -21.32 12.67 -10.77
C LYS A 225 -21.51 14.17 -10.62
N GLN A 226 -21.02 14.76 -9.53
CA GLN A 226 -21.11 16.21 -9.30
C GLN A 226 -20.25 16.99 -10.30
N VAL A 227 -19.02 16.52 -10.58
CA VAL A 227 -18.14 17.11 -11.59
C VAL A 227 -18.80 17.05 -12.98
N ALA A 228 -19.37 15.89 -13.35
CA ALA A 228 -20.09 15.74 -14.61
C ALA A 228 -21.31 16.67 -14.72
N ALA A 229 -22.06 16.89 -13.63
CA ALA A 229 -23.21 17.78 -13.60
C ALA A 229 -22.85 19.27 -13.65
N THR A 230 -21.63 19.66 -13.24
CA THR A 230 -21.17 21.06 -13.26
C THR A 230 -20.52 21.46 -14.59
N THR A 231 -20.20 20.47 -15.43
CA THR A 231 -19.54 20.68 -16.73
C THR A 231 -20.55 20.74 -17.91
N VAL A 232 -21.85 20.67 -17.61
CA VAL A 232 -22.98 20.79 -18.56
C VAL A 232 -23.70 22.10 -18.29
#